data_AF-A0A960GLE3-F1
#
_entry.id   AF-A0A960GLE3-F1
#
_cell.length_a   1.000
_cell.length_b   1.000
_cell.length_c   1.000
_cell.angle_alpha   90.00
_cell.angle_beta   90.00
_cell.angle_gamma   90.00
#
_symmetry.space_group_name_H-M   'P 1'
#
loop_
_entity.id
_entity.type
_entity.pdbx_description
1 polymer ?
#
loop_
_entity_poly.entity_id
_entity_poly.type
_entity_poly.pdbx_seq_one_letter_code
_entity_poly.pdbx_strand_id
1 'polypeptide(L)'
;DFADSWWEPVLAALRDPEAGGLYVFIDEGQRVFDRQGTPPVPLVPLILDQNIRNTRQIATAFQPLVDHPMRLLGGDGPDVQFVPCAREDALNVGDDQVDRLLDEGWRPEDVALLTTGSRHPEQQARQAAGNVAYWDSFWDDEQVFYGHVLGFKGLERRAIVLVVNDVYALERASERLYVGLSRARDQLVVCGDPAFIRRHGGPDVARRLGIEA
;
A
#
# COMPACT_ATOMS: atom_id res chain seq x y z
N ASP A 1 4.68 9.46 10.14
CA ASP A 1 5.82 9.61 9.20
C ASP A 1 6.67 10.85 9.44
N PHE A 2 6.10 11.91 10.02
CA PHE A 2 6.78 13.13 10.37
C PHE A 2 7.16 13.10 11.87
N ALA A 3 8.39 13.46 12.22
CA ALA A 3 8.88 13.45 13.61
C ALA A 3 8.67 14.82 14.28
N ASP A 4 8.49 14.85 15.60
CA ASP A 4 8.29 16.10 16.35
C ASP A 4 9.41 17.12 16.11
N SER A 5 10.66 16.64 16.10
CA SER A 5 11.85 17.46 15.89
C SER A 5 11.93 18.12 14.51
N TRP A 6 11.07 17.72 13.57
CA TRP A 6 11.05 18.27 12.21
C TRP A 6 10.10 19.47 12.08
N TRP A 7 9.22 19.72 13.06
CA TRP A 7 8.28 20.84 12.99
C TRP A 7 8.97 22.20 13.10
N GLU A 8 9.91 22.33 14.03
CA GLU A 8 10.67 23.56 14.24
C GLU A 8 11.38 24.06 12.95
N PRO A 9 12.18 23.24 12.25
CA PRO A 9 12.81 23.69 11.01
C PRO A 9 11.81 23.97 9.88
N VAL A 10 10.68 23.26 9.80
CA VAL A 10 9.64 23.53 8.80
C VAL A 10 8.97 24.88 9.03
N LEU A 11 8.65 25.22 10.28
CA LEU A 11 8.07 26.51 10.63
C LEU A 11 9.07 27.65 10.39
N ALA A 12 10.35 27.44 10.71
CA ALA A 12 11.41 28.40 10.43
C ALA A 12 11.66 28.62 8.93
N ALA A 13 11.26 27.68 8.07
CA ALA A 13 11.39 27.79 6.62
C ALA A 13 10.25 28.58 5.95
N LEU A 14 9.22 29.01 6.70
CA LEU A 14 8.18 29.88 6.18
C LEU A 14 8.80 31.21 5.71
N ARG A 15 8.45 31.64 4.48
CA ARG A 15 8.89 32.93 3.94
C ARG A 15 8.44 34.11 4.81
N ASP A 16 7.24 34.00 5.34
CA ASP A 16 6.65 34.95 6.28
C ASP A 16 6.09 34.15 7.47
N PRO A 17 6.67 34.28 8.67
CA PRO A 17 6.18 33.57 9.85
C PRO A 17 4.79 34.00 10.33
N GLU A 18 4.34 35.22 9.98
CA GLU A 18 3.04 35.75 10.43
C GLU A 18 1.93 35.55 9.39
N ALA A 19 2.24 35.72 8.10
CA ALA A 19 1.26 35.60 7.01
C ALA A 19 1.38 34.30 6.20
N GLY A 20 2.42 33.49 6.45
CA GLY A 20 2.64 32.21 5.78
C GLY A 20 1.66 31.13 6.23
N GLY A 21 1.29 30.24 5.30
CA GLY A 21 0.41 29.11 5.58
C GLY A 21 1.18 27.79 5.66
N LEU A 22 0.78 26.93 6.59
CA LEU A 22 1.19 25.53 6.66
C LEU A 22 -0.02 24.65 6.34
N TYR A 23 0.16 23.70 5.42
CA TYR A 23 -0.84 22.71 5.06
C TYR A 23 -0.30 21.32 5.33
N VAL A 24 -1.04 20.53 6.10
CA VAL A 24 -0.64 19.17 6.50
C VAL A 24 -1.64 18.18 5.91
N PHE A 25 -1.13 17.22 5.15
CA PHE A 25 -1.90 16.13 4.58
C PHE A 25 -1.50 14.83 5.28
N ILE A 26 -2.47 14.12 5.85
CA ILE A 26 -2.22 12.92 6.65
C ILE A 26 -3.32 11.87 6.44
N ASP A 27 -2.92 10.60 6.46
CA ASP A 27 -3.78 9.43 6.59
C ASP A 27 -3.27 8.64 7.80
N GLU A 28 -4.06 8.67 8.88
CA GLU A 28 -3.76 8.04 10.17
C GLU A 28 -3.71 6.51 10.05
N GLY A 29 -4.64 5.91 9.30
CA GLY A 29 -4.69 4.47 9.07
C GLY A 29 -3.48 3.94 8.31
N GLN A 30 -2.78 4.79 7.54
CA GLN A 30 -1.55 4.41 6.84
C GLN A 30 -0.27 4.74 7.61
N ARG A 31 -0.32 5.10 8.89
CA ARG A 31 0.89 5.34 9.69
C ARG A 31 1.67 4.05 9.86
N VAL A 32 2.76 3.91 9.11
CA VAL A 32 3.61 2.71 9.11
C VAL A 32 5.00 2.91 9.74
N PHE A 33 5.45 4.17 9.87
CA PHE A 33 6.69 4.52 10.57
C PHE A 33 6.40 4.99 12.00
N ASP A 34 7.24 4.59 12.96
CA ASP A 34 7.12 5.00 14.36
C ASP A 34 7.66 6.42 14.57
N ARG A 35 6.90 7.40 14.07
CA ARG A 35 7.19 8.83 14.17
C ARG A 35 5.90 9.53 14.55
N GLN A 36 5.81 9.94 15.81
CA GLN A 36 4.62 10.53 16.43
C GLN A 36 4.70 12.06 16.46
N GLY A 37 4.89 12.68 15.29
CA GLY A 37 4.90 14.13 15.18
C GLY A 37 3.50 14.73 15.39
N THR A 38 3.31 15.57 16.41
CA THR A 38 2.10 16.40 16.52
C THR A 38 2.42 17.82 16.07
N PRO A 39 1.71 18.38 15.07
CA PRO A 39 1.91 19.75 14.66
C PRO A 39 1.80 20.70 15.87
N PRO A 40 2.83 21.53 16.17
CA PRO A 40 2.81 22.44 17.32
C PRO A 40 1.96 23.69 17.06
N VAL A 41 1.16 23.68 15.99
CA VAL A 41 0.31 24.78 15.56
C VAL A 41 -1.14 24.31 15.47
N PRO A 42 -2.12 25.18 15.77
CA PRO A 42 -3.52 24.84 15.60
C PRO A 42 -3.82 24.63 14.11
N LEU A 43 -4.34 23.45 13.76
CA LEU A 43 -4.78 23.12 12.41
C LEU A 43 -6.30 23.03 12.38
N VAL A 44 -6.90 23.44 11.26
CA VAL A 44 -8.31 23.19 10.97
C VAL A 44 -8.39 21.84 10.23
N PRO A 45 -8.98 20.79 10.82
CA PRO A 45 -9.07 19.50 10.16
C PRO A 45 -10.11 19.56 9.03
N LEU A 46 -9.68 19.21 7.82
CA LEU A 46 -10.55 19.00 6.67
C LEU A 46 -10.49 17.53 6.30
N ILE A 47 -11.61 16.81 6.50
CA ILE A 47 -11.68 15.38 6.21
C ILE A 47 -12.03 15.19 4.73
N LEU A 48 -11.14 14.54 3.99
CA LEU A 48 -11.41 14.11 2.63
C LEU A 48 -12.06 12.73 2.67
N ASP A 49 -13.36 12.69 2.40
CA ASP A 49 -14.18 11.48 2.54
C ASP A 49 -14.52 10.82 1.20
N GLN A 50 -13.88 11.20 0.11
CA GLN A 50 -14.14 10.65 -1.24
C GLN A 50 -12.90 9.92 -1.78
N ASN A 51 -13.04 8.62 -2.05
CA ASN A 51 -12.02 7.86 -2.78
C ASN A 51 -12.39 7.78 -4.26
N ILE A 52 -11.51 8.35 -5.09
CA ILE A 52 -11.59 8.36 -6.56
C ILE A 52 -10.38 7.65 -7.21
N ARG A 53 -9.52 6.98 -6.44
CA ARG A 53 -8.24 6.42 -6.90
C ARG A 53 -8.34 4.98 -7.37
N ASN A 54 -9.12 4.17 -6.66
CA ASN A 54 -9.21 2.73 -6.88
C ASN A 54 -10.62 2.38 -7.40
N THR A 55 -10.79 1.22 -8.03
CA THR A 55 -12.12 0.66 -8.30
C THR A 55 -12.92 0.49 -7.02
N ARG A 56 -14.25 0.47 -7.13
CA ARG A 56 -15.12 0.25 -5.96
C ARG A 56 -14.85 -1.10 -5.31
N GLN A 57 -14.51 -2.13 -6.08
CA GLN A 57 -14.18 -3.48 -5.62
C GLN A 57 -12.96 -3.45 -4.71
N ILE A 58 -11.87 -2.82 -5.16
CA ILE A 58 -10.63 -2.69 -4.39
C ILE A 58 -10.86 -1.83 -3.14
N ALA A 59 -11.51 -0.68 -3.30
CA ALA A 59 -11.77 0.21 -2.17
C ALA A 59 -12.70 -0.42 -1.12
N THR A 60 -13.67 -1.23 -1.56
CA THR A 60 -14.53 -2.02 -0.67
C THR A 60 -13.67 -2.99 0.14
N ALA A 61 -12.71 -3.70 -0.46
CA ALA A 61 -11.89 -4.69 0.24
C ALA A 61 -11.14 -4.10 1.44
N PHE A 62 -10.51 -2.93 1.31
CA PHE A 62 -9.72 -2.33 2.40
C PHE A 62 -10.47 -1.33 3.28
N GLN A 63 -11.67 -0.89 2.90
CA GLN A 63 -12.47 0.06 3.69
C GLN A 63 -12.62 -0.27 5.19
N PRO A 64 -12.70 -1.54 5.65
CA PRO A 64 -12.79 -1.83 7.09
C PRO A 64 -11.53 -1.45 7.88
N LEU A 65 -10.41 -1.21 7.19
CA LEU A 65 -9.14 -0.80 7.78
C LEU A 65 -8.99 0.73 7.87
N VAL A 66 -9.95 1.48 7.34
CA VAL A 66 -9.98 2.95 7.37
C VAL A 66 -10.75 3.40 8.62
N ASP A 67 -10.20 4.37 9.35
CA ASP A 67 -10.73 4.87 10.63
C ASP A 67 -11.69 6.06 10.48
N HIS A 68 -11.97 6.47 9.25
CA HIS A 68 -12.88 7.57 8.93
C HIS A 68 -13.88 7.21 7.81
N PRO A 69 -15.00 7.94 7.68
CA PRO A 69 -15.93 7.72 6.57
C PRO A 69 -15.24 7.87 5.21
N MET A 70 -15.51 6.94 4.31
CA MET A 70 -14.98 6.92 2.95
C MET A 70 -16.07 6.51 1.96
N ARG A 71 -16.49 7.47 1.12
CA ARG A 71 -17.39 7.29 -0.02
C ARG A 71 -16.59 6.80 -1.23
N LEU A 72 -17.03 5.70 -1.82
CA LEU A 72 -16.36 5.05 -2.93
C LEU A 72 -16.90 5.59 -4.26
N LEU A 73 -16.15 6.50 -4.88
CA LEU A 73 -16.52 7.17 -6.14
C LEU A 73 -15.65 6.73 -7.32
N GLY A 74 -14.82 5.70 -7.15
CA GLY A 74 -14.11 5.03 -8.23
C GLY A 74 -15.05 4.37 -9.25
N GLY A 75 -14.48 3.96 -10.38
CA GLY A 75 -15.19 3.15 -11.37
C GLY A 75 -15.43 1.71 -10.92
N ASP A 76 -16.17 0.96 -11.72
CA ASP A 76 -16.30 -0.49 -11.55
C ASP A 76 -15.11 -1.18 -12.24
N GLY A 77 -14.64 -2.27 -11.64
CA GLY A 77 -13.62 -3.13 -12.23
C GLY A 77 -13.75 -4.58 -11.74
N PRO A 78 -12.73 -5.41 -11.99
CA PRO A 78 -12.74 -6.80 -11.54
C PRO A 78 -12.75 -6.89 -10.01
N ASP A 79 -13.29 -8.00 -9.51
CA ASP A 79 -13.22 -8.32 -8.09
C ASP A 79 -11.76 -8.54 -7.66
N VAL A 80 -11.49 -8.25 -6.38
CA VAL A 80 -10.19 -8.55 -5.79
C VAL A 80 -10.01 -10.06 -5.75
N GLN A 81 -8.91 -10.55 -6.31
CA GLN A 81 -8.61 -11.97 -6.36
C GLN A 81 -7.77 -12.35 -5.14
N PHE A 82 -8.26 -13.29 -4.34
CA PHE A 82 -7.48 -13.86 -3.24
C PHE A 82 -6.96 -15.24 -3.63
N VAL A 83 -5.64 -15.44 -3.50
CA VAL A 83 -4.95 -16.70 -3.79
C VAL A 83 -4.41 -17.25 -2.47
N PRO A 84 -5.09 -18.26 -1.86
CA PRO A 84 -4.66 -18.82 -0.59
C PRO A 84 -3.34 -19.58 -0.76
N CYS A 85 -2.34 -19.25 0.05
CA CYS A 85 -1.07 -19.96 0.06
C CYS A 85 -0.42 -19.93 1.44
N ALA A 86 0.47 -20.89 1.71
CA ALA A 86 1.31 -20.81 2.89
C ALA A 86 2.29 -19.63 2.76
N ARG A 87 2.71 -19.07 3.90
CA ARG A 87 3.62 -17.92 3.94
C ARG A 87 4.94 -18.19 3.21
N GLU A 88 5.50 -19.38 3.37
CA GLU A 88 6.73 -19.84 2.71
C GLU A 88 6.63 -19.89 1.19
N ASP A 89 5.43 -20.14 0.65
CA ASP A 89 5.19 -20.22 -0.79
C ASP A 89 4.72 -18.90 -1.39
N ALA A 90 4.39 -17.91 -0.55
CA ALA A 90 3.70 -16.68 -0.96
C ALA A 90 4.48 -15.86 -2.00
N LEU A 91 5.83 -15.90 -1.97
CA LEU A 91 6.66 -15.24 -2.98
C LEU A 91 6.51 -15.92 -4.35
N ASN A 92 6.68 -17.24 -4.41
CA ASN A 92 6.55 -18.01 -5.65
C ASN A 92 5.14 -17.88 -6.24
N VAL A 93 4.12 -17.99 -5.38
CA VAL A 93 2.72 -17.78 -5.81
C VAL A 93 2.53 -16.35 -6.34
N GLY A 94 3.17 -15.36 -5.73
CA GLY A 94 3.18 -13.99 -6.22
C GLY A 94 3.78 -13.85 -7.61
N ASP A 95 4.94 -14.48 -7.86
CA ASP A 95 5.57 -14.50 -9.18
C ASP A 95 4.66 -15.17 -10.23
N ASP A 96 4.05 -16.32 -9.90
CA ASP A 96 3.08 -16.99 -10.78
C ASP A 96 1.88 -16.08 -11.13
N GLN A 97 1.44 -15.25 -10.18
CA GLN A 97 0.36 -14.28 -10.42
C GLN A 97 0.80 -13.08 -11.26
N VAL A 98 2.07 -12.66 -11.17
CA VAL A 98 2.63 -11.66 -12.09
C VAL A 98 2.60 -12.20 -13.51
N ASP A 99 3.12 -13.41 -13.72
CA ASP A 99 3.15 -14.06 -15.04
C ASP A 99 1.73 -14.18 -15.62
N ARG A 100 0.75 -14.62 -14.80
CA ARG A 100 -0.64 -14.70 -15.23
C ARG A 100 -1.21 -13.34 -15.68
N LEU A 101 -0.91 -12.26 -14.96
CA LEU A 101 -1.37 -10.92 -15.36
C LEU A 101 -0.74 -10.50 -16.71
N LEU A 102 0.55 -10.78 -16.92
CA LEU A 102 1.22 -10.49 -18.19
C LEU A 102 0.59 -11.29 -19.34
N ASP A 103 0.30 -12.58 -19.12
CA ASP A 103 -0.39 -13.45 -20.08
C ASP A 103 -1.82 -12.97 -20.40
N GLU A 104 -2.50 -12.35 -19.44
CA GLU A 104 -3.80 -11.69 -19.61
C GLU A 104 -3.72 -10.36 -20.39
N GLY A 105 -2.51 -9.93 -20.76
CA GLY A 105 -2.27 -8.73 -21.57
C GLY A 105 -2.02 -7.47 -20.75
N TRP A 106 -1.80 -7.57 -19.43
CA TRP A 106 -1.27 -6.44 -18.67
C TRP A 106 0.15 -6.13 -19.15
N ARG A 107 0.42 -4.85 -19.36
CA ARG A 107 1.76 -4.41 -19.75
C ARG A 107 2.67 -4.40 -18.51
N PRO A 108 3.97 -4.71 -18.61
CA PRO A 108 4.87 -4.78 -17.45
C PRO A 108 4.81 -3.55 -16.55
N GLU A 109 4.76 -2.36 -17.14
CA GLU A 109 4.72 -1.06 -16.44
C GLU A 109 3.40 -0.78 -15.73
N ASP A 110 2.36 -1.55 -16.01
CA ASP A 110 1.09 -1.43 -15.31
C ASP A 110 1.06 -2.29 -14.03
N VAL A 111 2.02 -3.21 -13.86
CA VAL A 111 2.06 -4.23 -12.80
C VAL A 111 3.15 -3.92 -11.77
N ALA A 112 2.85 -4.17 -10.49
CA ALA A 112 3.87 -4.32 -9.46
C ALA A 112 3.57 -5.46 -8.50
N LEU A 113 4.63 -6.13 -8.04
CA LEU A 113 4.58 -7.08 -6.93
C LEU A 113 5.06 -6.39 -5.66
N LEU A 114 4.22 -6.39 -4.62
CA LEU A 114 4.52 -5.78 -3.33
C LEU A 114 4.53 -6.83 -2.22
N THR A 115 5.60 -6.88 -1.44
CA THR A 115 5.66 -7.72 -0.23
C THR A 115 5.37 -6.91 1.04
N THR A 116 4.75 -7.54 2.04
CA THR A 116 4.43 -6.93 3.34
C THR A 116 5.44 -7.23 4.45
N GLY A 117 6.17 -8.35 4.32
CA GLY A 117 7.18 -8.86 5.25
C GLY A 117 8.61 -8.74 4.73
N SER A 118 9.23 -9.84 4.31
CA SER A 118 10.58 -9.78 3.72
C SER A 118 10.53 -9.23 2.29
N ARG A 119 11.59 -8.53 1.87
CA ARG A 119 11.73 -8.03 0.50
C ARG A 119 11.84 -9.18 -0.50
N HIS A 120 11.22 -9.04 -1.66
CA HIS A 120 11.38 -9.98 -2.77
C HIS A 120 12.86 -10.12 -3.17
N PRO A 121 13.37 -11.32 -3.53
CA PRO A 121 14.73 -11.47 -4.05
C PRO A 121 15.04 -10.54 -5.23
N GLU A 122 14.09 -10.38 -6.16
CA GLU A 122 14.22 -9.46 -7.30
C GLU A 122 14.41 -8.00 -6.84
N GLN A 123 13.64 -7.56 -5.85
CA GLN A 123 13.82 -6.23 -5.25
C GLN A 123 15.23 -6.08 -4.66
N GLN A 124 15.72 -7.08 -3.93
CA GLN A 124 17.05 -7.05 -3.32
C GLN A 124 18.16 -7.00 -4.38
N ALA A 125 18.04 -7.78 -5.45
CA ALA A 125 18.97 -7.79 -6.56
C ALA A 125 19.05 -6.43 -7.26
N ARG A 126 17.90 -5.81 -7.57
CA ARG A 126 17.87 -4.47 -8.18
C ARG A 126 18.43 -3.39 -7.25
N GLN A 127 18.15 -3.47 -5.95
CA GLN A 127 18.72 -2.55 -4.97
C GLN A 127 20.24 -2.65 -4.85
N ALA A 128 20.83 -3.82 -5.14
CA ALA A 128 22.28 -3.99 -5.16
C ALA A 128 22.97 -3.16 -6.26
N ALA A 129 22.24 -2.82 -7.33
CA ALA A 129 22.72 -1.90 -8.38
C ALA A 129 22.67 -0.41 -7.96
N GLY A 130 22.08 -0.09 -6.80
CA GLY A 130 21.99 1.26 -6.24
C GLY A 130 20.56 1.81 -6.25
N ASN A 131 20.29 2.76 -5.33
CA ASN A 131 18.94 3.29 -5.12
C ASN A 131 18.37 4.01 -6.37
N VAL A 132 19.21 4.72 -7.13
CA VAL A 132 18.77 5.39 -8.36
C VAL A 132 18.32 4.35 -9.39
N ALA A 133 19.18 3.38 -9.73
CA ALA A 133 18.86 2.32 -10.67
C ALA A 133 17.62 1.50 -10.26
N TYR A 134 17.45 1.23 -8.97
CA TYR A 134 16.25 0.58 -8.46
C TYR A 134 14.97 1.39 -8.75
N TRP A 135 14.99 2.70 -8.49
CA TRP A 135 13.83 3.56 -8.76
C TRP A 135 13.63 3.85 -10.24
N ASP A 136 14.68 3.82 -11.07
CA ASP A 136 14.55 3.89 -12.52
C ASP A 136 13.71 2.72 -13.05
N SER A 137 13.81 1.52 -12.44
CA SER A 137 12.93 0.38 -12.79
C SER A 137 11.44 0.59 -12.48
N PHE A 138 11.08 1.60 -11.68
CA PHE A 138 9.67 2.00 -11.53
C PHE A 138 9.16 2.82 -12.72
N TRP A 139 10.04 3.49 -13.46
CA TRP A 139 9.66 4.30 -14.61
C TRP A 139 9.92 3.61 -15.94
N ASP A 140 10.60 2.47 -15.91
CA ASP A 140 10.85 1.60 -17.05
C ASP A 140 9.54 0.96 -17.54
N ASP A 141 9.23 1.13 -18.83
CA ASP A 141 8.01 0.63 -19.44
C ASP A 141 8.06 -0.86 -19.79
N GLU A 142 9.24 -1.47 -19.78
CA GLU A 142 9.44 -2.89 -20.10
C GLU A 142 9.50 -3.77 -18.85
N GLN A 143 9.35 -3.20 -17.65
CA GLN A 143 9.56 -3.92 -16.39
C GLN A 143 8.37 -3.90 -15.43
N VAL A 144 8.10 -5.07 -14.85
CA VAL A 144 7.32 -5.19 -13.62
C VAL A 144 8.13 -4.61 -12.47
N PHE A 145 7.49 -3.82 -11.61
CA PHE A 145 8.14 -3.28 -10.44
C PHE A 145 8.02 -4.22 -9.22
N TYR A 146 9.15 -4.49 -8.56
CA TYR A 146 9.19 -5.29 -7.33
C TYR A 146 9.51 -4.41 -6.13
N GLY A 147 8.61 -4.39 -5.14
CA GLY A 147 8.71 -3.49 -4.02
C GLY A 147 8.30 -4.09 -2.69
N HIS A 148 8.57 -3.32 -1.64
CA HIS A 148 8.02 -3.56 -0.30
C HIS A 148 6.98 -2.49 -0.02
N VAL A 149 5.84 -2.84 0.60
CA VAL A 149 4.72 -1.92 0.83
C VAL A 149 5.12 -0.61 1.50
N LEU A 150 6.08 -0.66 2.45
CA LEU A 150 6.59 0.53 3.13
C LEU A 150 7.33 1.50 2.20
N GLY A 151 8.15 0.97 1.28
CA GLY A 151 8.86 1.80 0.31
C GLY A 151 7.96 2.29 -0.82
N PHE A 152 6.86 1.58 -1.07
CA PHE A 152 5.87 1.92 -2.08
C PHE A 152 4.76 2.85 -1.58
N LYS A 153 4.81 3.26 -0.31
CA LYS A 153 3.83 4.20 0.24
C LYS A 153 3.86 5.52 -0.53
N GLY A 154 2.68 5.97 -0.94
CA GLY A 154 2.52 7.18 -1.76
C GLY A 154 2.61 6.93 -3.27
N LEU A 155 2.99 5.71 -3.68
CA LEU A 155 2.96 5.27 -5.07
C LEU A 155 1.73 4.38 -5.33
N GLU A 156 1.44 4.16 -6.60
CA GLU A 156 0.33 3.34 -7.08
C GLU A 156 0.64 2.73 -8.46
N ARG A 157 -0.05 1.63 -8.78
CA ARG A 157 -0.02 0.96 -10.10
C ARG A 157 -1.42 0.54 -10.50
N ARG A 158 -1.61 0.23 -11.78
CA ARG A 158 -2.91 -0.24 -12.26
C ARG A 158 -3.23 -1.62 -11.71
N ALA A 159 -2.27 -2.54 -11.79
CA ALA A 159 -2.36 -3.87 -11.21
C ALA A 159 -1.32 -4.07 -10.09
N ILE A 160 -1.75 -4.64 -8.97
CA ILE A 160 -0.86 -5.05 -7.87
C ILE A 160 -1.05 -6.53 -7.58
N VAL A 161 0.07 -7.25 -7.46
CA VAL A 161 0.15 -8.53 -6.77
C VAL A 161 0.70 -8.26 -5.36
N LEU A 162 -0.16 -8.35 -4.35
CA LEU A 162 0.19 -8.15 -2.95
C LEU A 162 0.52 -9.50 -2.31
N VAL A 163 1.79 -9.70 -1.99
CA VAL A 163 2.31 -10.89 -1.33
C VAL A 163 2.39 -10.66 0.19
N VAL A 164 1.54 -11.37 0.92
CA VAL A 164 1.46 -11.30 2.39
C VAL A 164 2.37 -12.38 2.99
N ASN A 165 3.64 -12.03 3.16
CA ASN A 165 4.71 -12.89 3.65
C ASN A 165 5.24 -12.48 5.04
N ASP A 166 4.44 -11.75 5.82
CA ASP A 166 4.77 -11.36 7.19
C ASP A 166 5.00 -12.59 8.08
N VAL A 167 5.93 -12.45 9.03
CA VAL A 167 6.11 -13.41 10.11
C VAL A 167 5.11 -13.08 11.23
N TYR A 168 4.54 -14.12 11.82
CA TYR A 168 3.66 -14.00 12.98
C TYR A 168 4.34 -13.19 14.10
N ALA A 169 3.63 -12.19 14.65
CA ALA A 169 4.05 -11.25 15.71
C ALA A 169 4.56 -9.86 15.29
N LEU A 170 4.31 -9.41 14.05
CA LEU A 170 4.65 -8.03 13.67
C LEU A 170 3.62 -7.02 14.17
N GLU A 171 4.08 -6.07 14.98
CA GLU A 171 3.40 -4.80 15.20
C GLU A 171 3.07 -4.17 13.84
N ARG A 172 1.84 -3.68 13.69
CA ARG A 172 1.34 -2.93 12.54
C ARG A 172 1.04 -3.72 11.25
N ALA A 173 0.80 -5.02 11.37
CA ALA A 173 0.38 -5.85 10.23
C ALA A 173 -0.91 -5.33 9.56
N SER A 174 -1.86 -4.80 10.33
CA SER A 174 -3.10 -4.21 9.81
C SER A 174 -2.80 -2.99 8.92
N GLU A 175 -1.93 -2.08 9.37
CA GLU A 175 -1.52 -0.89 8.62
C GLU A 175 -0.75 -1.27 7.35
N ARG A 176 0.09 -2.30 7.38
CA ARG A 176 0.77 -2.80 6.17
C ARG A 176 -0.21 -3.42 5.18
N LEU A 177 -1.19 -4.18 5.65
CA LEU A 177 -2.27 -4.69 4.81
C LEU A 177 -3.05 -3.54 4.18
N TYR A 178 -3.45 -2.53 4.96
CA TYR A 178 -4.14 -1.36 4.41
C TYR A 178 -3.28 -0.61 3.38
N VAL A 179 -2.01 -0.37 3.68
CA VAL A 179 -1.09 0.25 2.73
C VAL A 179 -1.01 -0.58 1.47
N GLY A 180 -0.82 -1.91 1.54
CA GLY A 180 -0.72 -2.78 0.36
C GLY A 180 -1.99 -2.82 -0.49
N LEU A 181 -3.14 -3.06 0.14
CA LEU A 181 -4.43 -3.21 -0.53
C LEU A 181 -4.87 -1.92 -1.27
N SER A 182 -4.40 -0.75 -0.82
CA SER A 182 -4.79 0.56 -1.39
C SER A 182 -3.93 1.03 -2.56
N ARG A 183 -2.93 0.25 -3.01
CA ARG A 183 -1.99 0.63 -4.10
C ARG A 183 -2.47 0.30 -5.51
N ALA A 184 -3.40 -0.64 -5.64
CA ALA A 184 -3.96 -1.06 -6.93
C ALA A 184 -5.06 -0.11 -7.38
N ARG A 185 -4.97 0.44 -8.59
CA ARG A 185 -6.06 1.27 -9.15
C ARG A 185 -7.15 0.44 -9.80
N ASP A 186 -6.78 -0.59 -10.56
CA ASP A 186 -7.67 -1.31 -11.48
C ASP A 186 -7.82 -2.80 -11.12
N GLN A 187 -6.72 -3.50 -10.83
CA GLN A 187 -6.70 -4.93 -10.47
C GLN A 187 -5.86 -5.18 -9.22
N LEU A 188 -6.39 -5.98 -8.30
CA LEU A 188 -5.66 -6.41 -7.10
C LEU A 188 -5.72 -7.93 -6.99
N VAL A 189 -4.55 -8.54 -6.83
CA VAL A 189 -4.38 -9.96 -6.47
C VAL A 189 -3.68 -10.01 -5.12
N VAL A 190 -4.21 -10.78 -4.17
CA VAL A 190 -3.68 -10.93 -2.82
C VAL A 190 -3.28 -12.38 -2.60
N CYS A 191 -1.99 -12.63 -2.42
CA CYS A 191 -1.42 -13.95 -2.16
C CYS A 191 -1.02 -14.04 -0.68
N GLY A 192 -1.59 -14.98 0.08
CA GLY A 192 -1.20 -15.13 1.47
C GLY A 192 -2.02 -16.15 2.27
N ASP A 193 -1.62 -16.31 3.53
CA ASP A 193 -2.26 -17.24 4.46
C ASP A 193 -3.66 -16.71 4.88
N PRO A 194 -4.75 -17.45 4.61
CA PRO A 194 -6.10 -17.10 5.04
C PRO A 194 -6.23 -16.74 6.52
N ALA A 195 -5.51 -17.46 7.40
CA ALA A 195 -5.56 -17.24 8.83
C ALA A 195 -4.86 -15.92 9.21
N PHE A 196 -3.77 -15.57 8.54
CA PHE A 196 -3.09 -14.29 8.74
C PHE A 196 -3.99 -13.12 8.36
N ILE A 197 -4.64 -13.18 7.18
CA ILE A 197 -5.55 -12.14 6.71
C ILE A 197 -6.72 -11.97 7.68
N ARG A 198 -7.35 -13.06 8.13
CA ARG A 198 -8.45 -13.00 9.09
C ARG A 198 -8.02 -12.39 10.42
N ARG A 199 -6.82 -12.74 10.90
CA ARG A 199 -6.29 -12.25 12.17
C ARG A 199 -5.93 -10.76 12.13
N HIS A 200 -5.29 -10.30 11.06
CA HIS A 200 -4.70 -8.96 10.98
C HIS A 200 -5.52 -7.95 10.16
N GLY A 201 -6.28 -8.41 9.17
CA GLY A 201 -7.25 -7.59 8.44
C GLY A 201 -8.66 -7.62 9.07
N GLY A 202 -8.94 -8.58 9.95
CA GLY A 202 -10.24 -8.74 10.59
C GLY A 202 -11.27 -9.47 9.72
N PRO A 203 -12.45 -9.79 10.30
CA PRO A 203 -13.46 -10.64 9.66
C PRO A 203 -14.11 -9.99 8.44
N ASP A 204 -14.23 -8.65 8.40
CA ASP A 204 -14.85 -7.95 7.28
C ASP A 204 -13.94 -7.92 6.05
N VAL A 205 -12.63 -7.69 6.23
CA VAL A 205 -11.65 -7.79 5.13
C VAL A 205 -11.62 -9.22 4.60
N ALA A 206 -11.55 -10.22 5.48
CA ALA A 206 -11.56 -11.62 5.08
C ALA A 206 -12.79 -11.99 4.23
N ARG A 207 -13.99 -11.57 4.67
CA ARG A 207 -15.23 -11.80 3.92
C ARG A 207 -15.21 -11.14 2.54
N ARG A 208 -14.71 -9.91 2.44
CA ARG A 208 -14.62 -9.16 1.17
C ARG A 208 -13.58 -9.71 0.20
N LEU A 209 -12.58 -10.44 0.72
CA LEU A 209 -11.62 -11.20 -0.05
C LEU A 209 -12.09 -12.63 -0.37
N GLY A 210 -13.32 -13.01 -0.01
CA GLY A 210 -13.86 -14.35 -0.26
C GLY A 210 -13.25 -15.45 0.61
N ILE A 211 -12.64 -15.10 1.74
CA ILE A 211 -12.07 -16.07 2.68
C ILE A 211 -13.23 -16.65 3.52
N GLU A 212 -13.54 -17.93 3.31
CA GLU A 212 -14.59 -18.65 4.06
C GLU A 212 -14.33 -18.65 5.58
N ALA A 213 -15.39 -18.79 6.38
CA ALA A 213 -15.32 -18.71 7.85
C ALA A 213 -14.60 -19.91 8.48
#